data_AF-A0A9W8TIV9-F1
#
_entry.id   AF-A0A9W8TIV9-F1
#
_cell.length_a   1.000
_cell.length_b   1.000
_cell.length_c   1.000
_cell.angle_alpha   90.00
_cell.angle_beta   90.00
_cell.angle_gamma   90.00
#
_symmetry.space_group_name_H-M   'P 1'
#
loop_
_entity.id
_entity.type
_entity.pdbx_description
1 polymer ?
#
loop_
_entity_poly.entity_id
_entity_poly.type
_entity_poly.pdbx_seq_one_letter_code
_entity_poly.pdbx_strand_id
1 'polypeptide(L)'
;MAMGQGQQQHLPILAFAAGVAVHHGIFRHGEWHLHGPHIIASHIVLGAATAYYLSRFDDALTNILGQLAVLTVAYLTGLFSSMSIYRLYFHRLSSFRGPKLAAVTKLWHVWKVKDSTNYLLQQKIHEEYGTIVRTGPNEITLFHPAAFDLLDGFNNETTRDVWYDIVRPRTSAIFTRDKMEHKVGRKFWAQGLNSKAMNDYYPRILSLVRELSRCIGTFDQNPVDIDQVMSWYSWDVMGEVLFGEDFNLTKSRVTHPGIKHRDRALALAGPLGDAIWIALLGVPAYAACGESQ
;
A
#
# COMPACT_ATOMS: atom_id res chain seq x y z
N MET A 1 27.16 26.19 -32.76
CA MET A 1 27.69 27.16 -31.77
C MET A 1 27.94 26.36 -30.50
N ALA A 2 29.19 25.96 -30.24
CA ALA A 2 29.50 25.11 -29.09
C ALA A 2 29.15 25.84 -27.78
N MET A 3 28.49 25.18 -26.83
CA MET A 3 28.34 25.74 -25.48
C MET A 3 29.73 26.03 -24.92
N GLY A 4 29.95 27.24 -24.40
CA GLY A 4 31.23 27.59 -23.77
C GLY A 4 31.50 26.66 -22.58
N GLN A 5 32.76 26.22 -22.42
CA GLN A 5 33.17 25.28 -21.36
C GLN A 5 32.74 25.72 -19.94
N GLY A 6 32.67 27.03 -19.68
CA GLY A 6 32.15 27.56 -18.40
C GLY A 6 30.65 27.33 -18.20
N GLN A 7 29.84 27.36 -19.27
CA GLN A 7 28.39 27.14 -19.18
C GLN A 7 28.07 25.67 -18.87
N GLN A 8 28.90 24.73 -19.35
CA GLN A 8 28.78 23.29 -19.05
C GLN A 8 29.05 22.95 -17.58
N GLN A 9 29.91 23.70 -16.88
CA GLN A 9 30.25 23.44 -15.47
C GLN A 9 29.10 23.78 -14.50
N HIS A 10 28.17 24.66 -14.87
CA HIS A 10 27.09 25.09 -13.99
C HIS A 10 25.80 24.25 -14.11
N LEU A 11 25.60 23.48 -15.19
CA LEU A 11 24.37 22.71 -15.36
C LEU A 11 24.09 21.69 -14.23
N PRO A 12 25.08 20.95 -13.70
CA PRO A 12 24.81 20.01 -12.61
C PRO A 12 24.34 20.72 -11.33
N ILE A 13 24.86 21.91 -11.04
CA ILE A 13 24.44 22.73 -9.89
C ILE A 13 22.99 23.19 -10.08
N LEU A 14 22.63 23.64 -11.28
CA LEU A 14 21.26 24.01 -11.61
C LEU A 14 20.31 22.82 -11.54
N ALA A 15 20.73 21.63 -12.02
CA ALA A 15 19.96 20.40 -11.92
C ALA A 15 19.71 20.01 -10.45
N PHE A 16 20.73 20.10 -9.60
CA PHE A 16 20.60 19.89 -8.16
C PHE A 16 19.60 20.87 -7.54
N ALA A 17 19.74 22.17 -7.82
CA ALA A 17 18.83 23.20 -7.32
C ALA A 17 17.39 23.00 -7.82
N ALA A 18 17.20 22.55 -9.06
CA ALA A 18 15.89 22.17 -9.60
C ALA A 18 15.28 21.00 -8.82
N GLY A 19 16.08 19.98 -8.47
CA GLY A 19 15.63 18.87 -7.61
C GLY A 19 15.14 19.36 -6.24
N VAL A 20 15.87 20.28 -5.60
CA VAL A 20 15.45 20.92 -4.35
C VAL A 20 14.14 21.70 -4.54
N ALA A 21 14.04 22.49 -5.61
CA ALA A 21 12.84 23.28 -5.91
C ALA A 21 11.61 22.39 -6.13
N VAL A 22 11.75 21.28 -6.87
CA VAL A 22 10.68 20.31 -7.12
C VAL A 22 10.23 19.65 -5.82
N HIS A 23 11.16 19.27 -4.93
CA HIS A 23 10.77 18.76 -3.61
C HIS A 23 9.89 19.77 -2.87
N HIS A 24 10.33 21.02 -2.76
CA HIS A 24 9.61 22.03 -1.98
C HIS A 24 8.30 22.49 -2.60
N GLY A 25 8.23 22.61 -3.93
CA GLY A 25 7.04 23.09 -4.64
C GLY A 25 6.00 22.02 -4.93
N ILE A 26 6.40 20.77 -5.13
CA ILE A 26 5.51 19.68 -5.58
C ILE A 26 5.39 18.63 -4.48
N PHE A 27 6.46 17.90 -4.18
CA PHE A 27 6.39 16.69 -3.36
C PHE A 27 6.10 16.91 -1.87
N ARG A 28 6.16 18.14 -1.39
CA ARG A 28 5.71 18.50 -0.02
C ARG A 28 4.20 18.63 0.12
N HIS A 29 3.47 18.79 -0.99
CA HIS A 29 2.05 19.11 -0.98
C HIS A 29 1.22 17.95 -1.53
N GLY A 30 0.31 17.42 -0.71
CA GLY A 30 -0.62 16.37 -1.13
C GLY A 30 -0.09 14.94 -1.03
N GLU A 31 -0.94 13.99 -1.43
CA GLU A 31 -0.64 12.56 -1.46
C GLU A 31 -0.30 12.13 -2.89
N TRP A 32 0.88 11.53 -3.08
CA TRP A 32 1.42 11.21 -4.42
C TRP A 32 1.40 9.72 -4.77
N HIS A 33 0.89 8.86 -3.87
CA HIS A 33 0.95 7.39 -3.99
C HIS A 33 0.21 6.85 -5.22
N LEU A 34 -0.91 7.47 -5.61
CA LEU A 34 -1.68 7.08 -6.79
C LEU A 34 -1.07 7.59 -8.10
N HIS A 35 -0.21 8.61 -8.04
CA HIS A 35 0.36 9.26 -9.22
C HIS A 35 1.71 8.67 -9.64
N GLY A 36 2.12 7.53 -9.07
CA GLY A 36 3.40 6.87 -9.37
C GLY A 36 3.71 6.74 -10.88
N PRO A 37 2.83 6.16 -11.70
CA PRO A 37 3.05 6.05 -13.15
C PRO A 37 3.20 7.42 -13.84
N HIS A 38 2.40 8.41 -13.45
CA HIS A 38 2.47 9.77 -14.01
C HIS A 38 3.76 10.48 -13.60
N ILE A 39 4.24 10.28 -12.37
CA ILE A 39 5.53 10.80 -11.89
C ILE A 39 6.64 10.19 -12.74
N ILE A 40 6.67 8.88 -12.93
CA ILE A 40 7.68 8.22 -13.78
C ILE A 40 7.63 8.75 -15.22
N ALA A 41 6.43 8.80 -15.82
CA ALA A 41 6.25 9.30 -17.18
C ALA A 41 6.73 10.77 -17.31
N SER A 42 6.42 11.64 -16.36
CA SER A 42 6.88 13.03 -16.37
C SER A 42 8.40 13.16 -16.31
N HIS A 43 9.08 12.30 -15.55
CA HIS A 43 10.55 12.28 -15.48
C HIS A 43 11.17 11.70 -16.76
N ILE A 44 10.54 10.71 -17.39
CA ILE A 44 10.96 10.17 -18.70
C ILE A 44 10.85 11.26 -19.78
N VAL A 45 9.72 11.97 -19.84
CA VAL A 45 9.50 13.07 -20.80
C VAL A 45 10.51 14.19 -20.56
N LEU A 46 10.76 14.57 -19.30
CA LEU A 46 11.78 15.56 -18.95
C LEU A 46 13.18 15.11 -19.37
N GLY A 47 13.52 13.84 -19.15
CA GLY A 47 14.79 13.25 -19.58
C GLY A 47 14.95 13.26 -21.10
N ALA A 48 13.90 12.88 -21.85
CA ALA A 48 13.90 12.91 -23.30
C ALA A 48 14.00 14.34 -23.86
N ALA A 49 13.29 15.31 -23.27
CA ALA A 49 13.40 16.72 -23.63
C ALA A 49 14.82 17.27 -23.36
N THR A 50 15.43 16.86 -22.26
CA THR A 50 16.82 17.21 -21.92
C THR A 50 17.80 16.59 -22.92
N ALA A 51 17.63 15.32 -23.27
CA ALA A 51 18.45 14.64 -24.28
C ALA A 51 18.34 15.32 -25.66
N TYR A 52 17.13 15.71 -26.07
CA TYR A 52 16.89 16.46 -27.29
C TYR A 52 17.51 17.86 -27.27
N TYR A 53 17.49 18.54 -26.13
CA TYR A 53 18.18 19.81 -25.97
C TYR A 53 19.71 19.63 -26.10
N LEU A 54 20.28 18.62 -25.45
CA LEU A 54 21.71 18.30 -25.52
C LEU A 54 22.15 17.93 -26.95
N SER A 55 21.30 17.23 -27.71
CA SER A 55 21.58 16.88 -29.12
C SER A 55 21.62 18.08 -30.07
N ARG A 56 21.29 19.30 -29.61
CA ARG A 56 21.50 20.53 -30.38
C ARG A 56 22.93 21.07 -30.29
N PHE A 57 23.71 20.57 -29.34
CA PHE A 57 25.06 21.06 -29.03
C PHE A 57 26.16 20.00 -29.21
N ASP A 58 25.80 18.72 -29.21
CA ASP A 58 26.73 17.61 -29.44
C ASP A 58 26.03 16.56 -30.32
N ASP A 59 26.72 16.07 -31.35
CA ASP A 59 26.22 15.06 -32.28
C ASP A 59 26.58 13.62 -31.82
N ALA A 60 27.53 13.48 -30.88
CA ALA A 60 27.98 12.19 -30.39
C ALA A 60 27.04 11.64 -29.30
N LEU A 61 26.36 10.54 -29.60
CA LEU A 61 25.40 9.89 -28.70
C LEU A 61 26.01 9.57 -27.31
N THR A 62 27.27 9.15 -27.26
CA THR A 62 27.96 8.84 -25.99
C THR A 62 28.08 10.05 -25.07
N ASN A 63 28.35 11.22 -25.64
CA ASN A 63 28.49 12.46 -24.88
C ASN A 63 27.13 12.95 -24.37
N ILE A 64 26.09 12.85 -25.20
CA ILE A 64 24.71 13.19 -24.82
C ILE A 64 24.27 12.32 -23.65
N LEU A 65 24.44 11.01 -23.75
CA LEU A 65 24.05 10.06 -22.69
C LEU A 65 24.86 10.29 -21.41
N GLY A 66 26.16 10.56 -21.52
CA GLY A 66 27.02 10.88 -20.38
C GLY A 66 26.56 12.14 -19.64
N GLN A 67 26.29 13.24 -20.37
CA GLN A 67 25.80 14.48 -19.80
C GLN A 67 24.40 14.31 -19.19
N LEU A 68 23.49 13.62 -19.88
CA LEU A 68 22.15 13.32 -19.36
C LEU A 68 22.22 12.54 -18.04
N ALA A 69 23.10 11.54 -17.95
CA ALA A 69 23.30 10.77 -16.72
C ALA A 69 23.79 11.66 -15.57
N VAL A 70 24.79 12.52 -15.81
CA VAL A 70 25.30 13.47 -14.80
C VAL A 70 24.20 14.42 -14.31
N LEU A 71 23.42 15.00 -15.22
CA LEU A 71 22.32 15.91 -14.87
C LEU A 71 21.21 15.19 -14.10
N THR A 72 20.87 13.97 -14.51
CA THR A 72 19.86 13.14 -13.83
C THR A 72 20.31 12.79 -12.42
N VAL A 73 21.56 12.35 -12.23
CA VAL A 73 22.13 12.05 -10.91
C VAL A 73 22.16 13.30 -10.04
N ALA A 74 22.59 14.45 -10.57
CA ALA A 74 22.62 15.71 -9.83
C ALA A 74 21.21 16.14 -9.37
N TYR A 75 20.21 16.07 -10.28
CA TYR A 75 18.81 16.34 -9.97
C TYR A 75 18.24 15.41 -8.89
N LEU A 76 18.40 14.10 -9.05
CA LEU A 76 17.89 13.12 -8.09
C LEU A 76 18.58 13.27 -6.73
N THR A 77 19.88 13.55 -6.72
CA THR A 77 20.62 13.82 -5.48
C THR A 77 20.07 15.05 -4.76
N GLY A 78 19.81 16.15 -5.48
CA GLY A 78 19.19 17.34 -4.91
C GLY A 78 17.79 17.07 -4.35
N LEU A 79 16.97 16.35 -5.11
CA LEU A 79 15.62 15.96 -4.71
C LEU A 79 15.61 15.12 -3.44
N PHE A 80 16.32 13.98 -3.43
CA PHE A 80 16.27 13.03 -2.30
C PHE A 80 17.04 13.52 -1.07
N SER A 81 18.13 14.28 -1.23
CA SER A 81 18.84 14.87 -0.09
C SER A 81 17.97 15.93 0.60
N SER A 82 17.36 16.83 -0.16
CA SER A 82 16.41 17.84 0.36
C SER A 82 15.24 17.18 1.07
N MET A 83 14.66 16.13 0.48
CA MET A 83 13.55 15.37 1.06
C MET A 83 13.94 14.67 2.36
N SER A 84 15.14 14.07 2.41
CA SER A 84 15.64 13.37 3.60
C SER A 84 15.93 14.34 4.75
N ILE A 85 16.61 15.46 4.45
CA ILE A 85 16.90 16.51 5.45
C ILE A 85 15.60 17.09 6.00
N TYR A 86 14.65 17.42 5.13
CA TYR A 86 13.34 17.91 5.54
C TYR A 86 12.62 16.92 6.45
N ARG A 87 12.54 15.65 6.03
CA ARG A 87 11.85 14.60 6.79
C ARG A 87 12.46 14.36 8.17
N LEU A 88 13.78 14.44 8.31
CA LEU A 88 14.49 14.21 9.56
C LEU A 88 14.38 15.38 10.52
N TYR A 89 14.55 16.62 10.05
CA TYR A 89 14.77 17.77 10.93
C TYR A 89 13.64 18.82 10.92
N PHE A 90 12.91 18.96 9.80
CA PHE A 90 11.94 20.05 9.62
C PHE A 90 10.50 19.56 9.51
N HIS A 91 10.29 18.25 9.38
CA HIS A 91 8.96 17.67 9.33
C HIS A 91 8.26 17.81 10.69
N ARG A 92 6.94 17.98 10.69
CA ARG A 92 6.13 18.12 11.91
C ARG A 92 6.27 16.93 12.86
N LEU A 93 6.60 15.76 12.31
CA LEU A 93 6.81 14.53 13.08
C LEU A 93 8.26 14.34 13.57
N SER A 94 9.17 15.29 13.33
CA SER A 94 10.59 15.17 13.73
C SER A 94 10.82 15.12 15.24
N SER A 95 9.88 15.62 16.04
CA SER A 95 9.93 15.57 17.51
C SER A 95 9.69 14.17 18.08
N PHE A 96 9.04 13.28 17.32
CA PHE A 96 8.74 11.93 17.77
C PHE A 96 9.93 11.00 17.54
N ARG A 97 10.24 10.19 18.55
CA ARG A 97 11.30 9.20 18.50
C ARG A 97 10.91 8.05 17.55
N GLY A 98 11.91 7.38 16.99
CA GLY A 98 11.71 6.21 16.12
C GLY A 98 12.93 5.92 15.25
N PRO A 99 12.92 4.82 14.48
CA PRO A 99 14.02 4.47 13.58
C PRO A 99 14.25 5.58 12.53
N LYS A 100 15.46 6.15 12.48
CA LYS A 100 15.78 7.26 11.57
C LYS A 100 15.52 6.94 10.09
N LEU A 101 15.78 5.70 9.68
CA LEU A 101 15.51 5.26 8.30
C LEU A 101 14.01 5.20 7.99
N ALA A 102 13.17 4.82 8.96
CA ALA A 102 11.71 4.84 8.82
C ALA A 102 11.19 6.27 8.63
N ALA A 103 11.80 7.25 9.30
CA ALA A 103 11.47 8.66 9.11
C ALA A 103 11.80 9.17 7.69
N VAL A 104 12.78 8.57 7.00
CA VAL A 104 13.18 8.97 5.63
C VAL A 104 12.35 8.25 4.57
N THR A 105 12.16 6.92 4.70
CA THR A 105 11.53 6.10 3.67
C THR A 105 10.81 4.88 4.22
N LYS A 106 9.65 4.55 3.63
CA LYS A 106 8.92 3.30 3.91
C LYS A 106 9.59 2.05 3.34
N LEU A 107 10.56 2.20 2.43
CA LEU A 107 11.35 1.07 1.92
C LEU A 107 12.15 0.36 3.03
N TRP A 108 12.51 1.07 4.09
CA TRP A 108 13.10 0.45 5.26
C TRP A 108 12.15 -0.54 5.92
N HIS A 109 10.87 -0.18 6.02
CA HIS A 109 9.84 -1.03 6.61
C HIS A 109 9.59 -2.26 5.75
N VAL A 110 9.40 -2.07 4.44
CA VAL A 110 9.28 -3.14 3.42
C VAL A 110 10.42 -4.15 3.55
N TRP A 111 11.66 -3.66 3.65
CA TRP A 111 12.82 -4.52 3.82
C TRP A 111 12.80 -5.29 5.15
N LYS A 112 12.41 -4.63 6.25
CA LYS A 112 12.31 -5.28 7.57
C LYS A 112 11.21 -6.33 7.66
N VAL A 113 10.13 -6.19 6.90
CA VAL A 113 8.97 -7.09 6.94
C VAL A 113 8.86 -8.01 5.73
N LYS A 114 9.94 -8.16 4.95
CA LYS A 114 9.97 -9.04 3.77
C LYS A 114 9.56 -10.49 4.07
N ASP A 115 9.77 -10.94 5.31
CA ASP A 115 9.43 -12.29 5.79
C ASP A 115 8.05 -12.31 6.50
N SER A 116 7.19 -11.31 6.27
CA SER A 116 5.85 -11.16 6.88
C SER A 116 5.82 -11.09 8.42
N THR A 117 6.88 -10.53 9.01
CA THR A 117 7.08 -10.45 10.48
C THR A 117 6.84 -9.04 11.05
N ASN A 118 5.90 -8.27 10.45
CA ASN A 118 5.61 -6.90 10.89
C ASN A 118 5.27 -6.82 12.39
N TYR A 119 4.49 -7.76 12.92
CA TYR A 119 4.15 -7.78 14.35
C TYR A 119 5.39 -7.85 15.27
N LEU A 120 6.41 -8.62 14.91
CA LEU A 120 7.69 -8.68 15.66
C LEU A 120 8.47 -7.38 15.53
N LEU A 121 8.44 -6.75 14.35
CA LEU A 121 9.08 -5.45 14.15
C LEU A 121 8.40 -4.38 15.02
N GLN A 122 7.07 -4.33 15.04
CA GLN A 122 6.30 -3.39 15.85
C GLN A 122 6.56 -3.59 17.35
N GLN A 123 6.64 -4.85 17.81
CA GLN A 123 7.00 -5.17 19.19
C GLN A 123 8.39 -4.61 19.55
N LYS A 124 9.42 -4.86 18.72
CA LYS A 124 10.78 -4.33 18.94
C LYS A 124 10.81 -2.81 18.96
N ILE A 125 10.07 -2.17 18.05
CA ILE A 125 9.96 -0.71 17.98
C ILE A 125 9.31 -0.17 19.26
N HIS A 126 8.27 -0.83 19.77
CA HIS A 126 7.63 -0.44 21.01
C HIS A 126 8.57 -0.57 22.22
N GLU A 127 9.28 -1.71 22.32
CA GLU A 127 10.25 -1.97 23.39
C GLU A 127 11.40 -0.94 23.39
N GLU A 128 11.86 -0.51 22.22
CA GLU A 128 13.00 0.42 22.08
C GLU A 128 12.60 1.90 22.23
N TYR A 129 11.48 2.32 21.63
CA TYR A 129 11.11 3.74 21.51
C TYR A 129 9.91 4.15 22.37
N GLY A 130 9.17 3.20 22.93
CA GLY A 130 8.04 3.42 23.82
C GLY A 130 6.69 3.51 23.11
N THR A 131 5.78 4.29 23.67
CA THR A 131 4.35 4.26 23.32
C THR A 131 3.98 5.02 22.06
N ILE A 132 4.69 6.10 21.73
CA ILE A 132 4.39 6.96 20.58
C ILE A 132 5.64 7.03 19.72
N VAL A 133 5.59 6.38 18.56
CA VAL A 133 6.80 6.17 17.76
C VAL A 133 6.56 6.54 16.30
N ARG A 134 7.49 7.28 15.71
CA ARG A 134 7.51 7.57 14.28
C ARG A 134 8.02 6.36 13.50
N THR A 135 7.13 5.73 12.75
CA THR A 135 7.37 4.49 11.97
C THR A 135 7.34 4.72 10.45
N GLY A 136 7.17 5.97 10.03
CA GLY A 136 7.22 6.35 8.62
C GLY A 136 7.53 7.83 8.43
N PRO A 137 7.67 8.28 7.16
CA PRO A 137 7.86 9.69 6.85
C PRO A 137 6.71 10.56 7.37
N ASN A 138 5.48 10.09 7.19
CA ASN A 138 4.24 10.77 7.55
C ASN A 138 3.37 9.92 8.50
N GLU A 139 3.99 9.04 9.30
CA GLU A 139 3.26 8.06 10.13
C GLU A 139 3.80 8.02 11.56
N ILE A 140 2.86 7.87 12.49
CA ILE A 140 3.10 7.56 13.89
C ILE A 140 2.32 6.30 14.25
N THR A 141 2.98 5.38 14.94
CA THR A 141 2.34 4.24 15.57
C THR A 141 2.14 4.52 17.06
N LEU A 142 0.93 4.26 17.54
CA LEU A 142 0.54 4.42 18.94
C LEU A 142 0.33 3.04 19.57
N PHE A 143 1.12 2.74 20.60
CA PHE A 143 1.04 1.50 21.37
C PHE A 143 0.29 1.73 22.69
N HIS A 144 -0.93 2.26 22.61
CA HIS A 144 -1.75 2.58 23.78
C HIS A 144 -3.22 2.19 23.53
N PRO A 145 -3.92 1.54 24.48
CA PRO A 145 -5.30 1.10 24.28
C PRO A 145 -6.25 2.27 23.96
N ALA A 146 -6.07 3.42 24.61
CA ALA A 146 -6.88 4.62 24.31
C ALA A 146 -6.69 5.19 22.89
N ALA A 147 -5.69 4.73 22.13
CA ALA A 147 -5.54 5.12 20.73
C ALA A 147 -6.69 4.59 19.86
N PHE A 148 -7.28 3.44 20.23
CA PHE A 148 -8.43 2.89 19.51
C PHE A 148 -9.63 3.85 19.57
N ASP A 149 -10.02 4.30 20.77
CA ASP A 149 -11.14 5.23 20.93
C ASP A 149 -10.89 6.57 20.23
N LEU A 150 -9.64 7.04 20.23
CA LEU A 150 -9.26 8.29 19.57
C LEU A 150 -9.32 8.20 18.04
N LEU A 151 -8.83 7.08 17.47
CA LEU A 151 -8.63 6.95 16.03
C LEU A 151 -9.80 6.28 15.31
N ASP A 152 -10.42 5.28 15.94
CA ASP A 152 -11.47 4.44 15.34
C ASP A 152 -12.75 4.38 16.21
N GLY A 153 -12.78 5.10 17.34
CA GLY A 153 -13.91 5.15 18.24
C GLY A 153 -15.10 5.95 17.69
N PHE A 154 -16.19 5.96 18.47
CA PHE A 154 -17.42 6.67 18.14
C PHE A 154 -17.17 8.19 18.06
N ASN A 155 -17.56 8.82 16.95
CA ASN A 155 -17.30 10.23 16.61
C ASN A 155 -15.84 10.59 16.27
N ASN A 156 -14.99 9.63 15.91
CA ASN A 156 -13.69 9.99 15.33
C ASN A 156 -13.86 10.85 14.07
N GLU A 157 -12.98 11.83 13.90
CA GLU A 157 -12.97 12.69 12.71
C GLU A 157 -11.92 12.25 11.68
N THR A 158 -11.19 11.17 11.97
CA THR A 158 -10.11 10.65 11.12
C THR A 158 -10.66 10.11 9.80
N THR A 159 -9.77 9.96 8.84
CA THR A 159 -10.03 9.27 7.57
C THR A 159 -9.11 8.07 7.48
N ARG A 160 -9.55 7.04 6.77
CA ARG A 160 -8.71 5.88 6.47
C ARG A 160 -7.42 6.31 5.76
N ASP A 161 -6.35 5.60 6.09
CA ASP A 161 -5.01 5.83 5.55
C ASP A 161 -4.93 5.60 4.02
N VAL A 162 -3.87 6.14 3.40
CA VAL A 162 -3.54 5.91 1.99
C VAL A 162 -3.42 4.43 1.62
N TRP A 163 -3.07 3.56 2.58
CA TRP A 163 -3.01 2.11 2.40
C TRP A 163 -4.28 1.52 1.79
N TYR A 164 -5.45 2.06 2.14
CA TYR A 164 -6.73 1.57 1.62
C TYR A 164 -6.94 1.84 0.12
N ASP A 165 -6.12 2.70 -0.50
CA ASP A 165 -6.15 2.91 -1.95
C ASP A 165 -5.42 1.81 -2.74
N ILE A 166 -4.82 0.80 -2.08
CA ILE A 166 -4.09 -0.30 -2.75
C ILE A 166 -4.92 -1.06 -3.79
N VAL A 167 -6.25 -1.07 -3.63
CA VAL A 167 -7.18 -1.76 -4.53
C VAL A 167 -7.73 -0.88 -5.66
N ARG A 168 -7.37 0.41 -5.71
CA ARG A 168 -7.87 1.34 -6.74
C ARG A 168 -7.52 0.87 -8.17
N PRO A 169 -8.40 1.08 -9.16
CA PRO A 169 -9.65 1.85 -9.10
C PRO A 169 -10.83 1.08 -8.49
N ARG A 170 -10.68 -0.20 -8.14
CA ARG A 170 -11.74 -0.93 -7.44
C ARG A 170 -11.89 -0.36 -6.03
N THR A 171 -13.14 -0.15 -5.63
CA THR A 171 -13.49 0.37 -4.31
C THR A 171 -14.52 -0.57 -3.69
N SER A 172 -14.54 -0.65 -2.37
CA SER A 172 -15.55 -1.39 -1.61
C SER A 172 -15.83 -0.61 -0.33
N ALA A 173 -16.95 -0.89 0.33
CA ALA A 173 -17.28 -0.22 1.59
C ALA A 173 -16.15 -0.32 2.64
N ILE A 174 -15.28 -1.33 2.61
CA ILE A 174 -14.15 -1.46 3.55
C ILE A 174 -12.93 -0.63 3.11
N PHE A 175 -12.72 -0.45 1.80
CA PHE A 175 -11.56 0.26 1.25
C PHE A 175 -11.86 1.73 0.89
N THR A 176 -13.12 2.13 0.83
CA THR A 176 -13.50 3.53 0.57
C THR A 176 -12.98 4.45 1.69
N ARG A 177 -12.19 5.47 1.33
CA ARG A 177 -11.69 6.52 2.23
C ARG A 177 -12.64 7.72 2.34
N ASP A 178 -13.38 8.02 1.26
CA ASP A 178 -14.34 9.13 1.24
C ASP A 178 -15.53 8.84 2.17
N LYS A 179 -15.83 9.79 3.07
CA LYS A 179 -16.86 9.59 4.11
C LYS A 179 -18.26 9.44 3.51
N MET A 180 -18.56 10.12 2.41
CA MET A 180 -19.88 10.10 1.79
C MET A 180 -20.11 8.82 0.99
N GLU A 181 -19.14 8.43 0.16
CA GLU A 181 -19.16 7.15 -0.56
C GLU A 181 -19.20 5.99 0.45
N HIS A 182 -18.41 6.05 1.52
CA HIS A 182 -18.42 5.05 2.59
C HIS A 182 -19.81 4.95 3.26
N LYS A 183 -20.45 6.09 3.57
CA LYS A 183 -21.79 6.12 4.17
C LYS A 183 -22.83 5.46 3.28
N VAL A 184 -22.76 5.68 1.97
CA VAL A 184 -23.64 5.04 0.99
C VAL A 184 -23.39 3.53 0.94
N GLY A 185 -22.12 3.10 0.78
CA GLY A 185 -21.76 1.69 0.74
C GLY A 185 -22.13 0.93 2.01
N ARG A 186 -21.86 1.51 3.19
CA ARG A 186 -22.19 0.93 4.50
C ARG A 186 -23.68 0.71 4.70
N LYS A 187 -24.55 1.53 4.11
CA LYS A 187 -26.01 1.39 4.26
C LYS A 187 -26.50 0.03 3.79
N PHE A 188 -25.99 -0.48 2.67
CA PHE A 188 -26.37 -1.79 2.13
C PHE A 188 -25.90 -2.92 3.05
N TRP A 189 -24.65 -2.86 3.51
CA TRP A 189 -24.10 -3.84 4.46
C TRP A 189 -24.85 -3.85 5.79
N ALA A 190 -25.26 -2.70 6.31
CA ALA A 190 -26.03 -2.60 7.55
C ALA A 190 -27.40 -3.28 7.45
N GLN A 191 -27.99 -3.36 6.26
CA GLN A 191 -29.24 -4.11 6.04
C GLN A 191 -29.00 -5.62 6.05
N GLY A 192 -27.90 -6.07 5.43
CA GLY A 192 -27.53 -7.49 5.41
C GLY A 192 -27.00 -8.01 6.75
N LEU A 193 -26.48 -7.15 7.63
CA LEU A 193 -25.86 -7.56 8.90
C LEU A 193 -26.67 -7.15 10.14
N ASN A 194 -27.94 -6.76 9.98
CA ASN A 194 -28.80 -6.45 11.13
C ASN A 194 -29.30 -7.74 11.82
N SER A 195 -29.84 -7.59 13.03
CA SER A 195 -30.30 -8.73 13.85
C SER A 195 -31.36 -9.59 13.15
N LYS A 196 -32.23 -8.99 12.33
CA LYS A 196 -33.23 -9.74 11.57
C LYS A 196 -32.58 -10.65 10.53
N ALA A 197 -31.69 -10.09 9.70
CA ALA A 197 -30.94 -10.85 8.71
C ALA A 197 -30.09 -11.96 9.36
N MET A 198 -29.43 -11.65 10.49
CA MET A 198 -28.66 -12.64 11.26
C MET A 198 -29.52 -13.81 11.77
N ASN A 199 -30.73 -13.54 12.25
CA ASN A 199 -31.67 -14.60 12.64
C ASN A 199 -32.09 -15.45 11.44
N ASP A 200 -32.26 -14.84 10.27
CA ASP A 200 -32.59 -15.56 9.03
C ASP A 200 -31.42 -16.46 8.55
N TYR A 201 -30.16 -16.04 8.76
CA TYR A 201 -28.96 -16.83 8.42
C TYR A 201 -28.68 -17.97 9.41
N TYR A 202 -29.08 -17.81 10.68
CA TYR A 202 -28.70 -18.70 11.77
C TYR A 202 -28.94 -20.20 11.48
N PRO A 203 -30.13 -20.64 10.97
CA PRO A 203 -30.34 -22.06 10.68
C PRO A 203 -29.40 -22.62 9.60
N ARG A 204 -29.04 -21.81 8.60
CA ARG A 204 -28.12 -22.19 7.51
C ARG A 204 -26.69 -22.31 8.03
N ILE A 205 -26.24 -21.34 8.82
CA ILE A 205 -24.93 -21.38 9.48
C ILE A 205 -24.84 -22.58 10.42
N LEU A 206 -25.89 -22.89 11.19
CA LEU A 206 -25.91 -24.06 12.07
C LEU A 206 -25.78 -25.37 11.28
N SER A 207 -26.38 -25.44 10.09
CA SER A 207 -26.18 -26.58 9.20
C SER A 207 -24.71 -26.72 8.81
N LEU A 208 -24.07 -25.63 8.38
CA LEU A 208 -22.64 -25.63 8.04
C LEU A 208 -21.73 -25.98 9.23
N VAL A 209 -22.09 -25.60 10.46
CA VAL A 209 -21.35 -26.02 11.68
C VAL A 209 -21.43 -27.53 11.88
N ARG A 210 -22.59 -28.14 11.63
CA ARG A 210 -22.75 -29.60 11.69
C ARG A 210 -21.94 -30.29 10.60
N GLU A 211 -21.88 -29.71 9.40
CA GLU A 211 -21.04 -30.18 8.29
C GLU A 211 -19.55 -30.10 8.64
N LEU A 212 -19.11 -28.99 9.26
CA LEU A 212 -17.76 -28.82 9.78
C LEU A 212 -17.42 -29.92 10.82
N SER A 213 -18.31 -30.15 11.79
CA SER A 213 -18.12 -31.21 12.79
C SER A 213 -18.01 -32.59 12.15
N ARG A 214 -18.84 -32.89 11.13
CA ARG A 214 -18.75 -34.16 10.39
C ARG A 214 -17.45 -34.26 9.61
N CYS A 215 -17.03 -33.17 8.96
CA CYS A 215 -15.77 -33.10 8.24
C CYS A 215 -14.59 -33.43 9.17
N ILE A 216 -14.50 -32.79 10.33
CA ILE A 216 -13.46 -33.08 11.34
C ILE A 216 -13.53 -34.54 11.80
N GLY A 217 -14.73 -35.06 12.09
CA GLY A 217 -14.92 -36.43 12.56
C GLY A 217 -14.43 -37.51 11.58
N THR A 218 -14.35 -37.21 10.30
CA THR A 218 -13.85 -38.16 9.29
C THR A 218 -12.33 -38.33 9.28
N PHE A 219 -11.58 -37.44 9.93
CA PHE A 219 -10.13 -37.59 10.07
C PHE A 219 -9.77 -38.63 11.16
N ASP A 220 -10.73 -39.04 11.98
CA ASP A 220 -10.56 -40.01 13.08
C ASP A 220 -9.36 -39.65 13.98
N GLN A 221 -8.33 -40.49 14.06
CA GLN A 221 -7.13 -40.24 14.87
C GLN A 221 -6.03 -39.47 14.10
N ASN A 222 -6.27 -39.10 12.85
CA ASN A 222 -5.27 -38.38 12.06
C ASN A 222 -5.23 -36.90 12.43
N PRO A 223 -4.03 -36.27 12.43
CA PRO A 223 -3.92 -34.84 12.61
C PRO A 223 -4.76 -34.07 11.58
N VAL A 224 -5.47 -33.04 12.05
CA VAL A 224 -6.30 -32.16 11.22
C VAL A 224 -5.60 -30.83 11.04
N ASP A 225 -5.44 -30.41 9.79
CA ASP A 225 -5.06 -29.03 9.48
C ASP A 225 -6.26 -28.11 9.69
N ILE A 226 -6.31 -27.47 10.87
CA ILE A 226 -7.41 -26.59 11.26
C ILE A 226 -7.45 -25.33 10.39
N ASP A 227 -6.32 -24.82 9.90
CA ASP A 227 -6.31 -23.63 9.05
C ASP A 227 -7.03 -23.89 7.72
N GLN A 228 -6.77 -25.06 7.14
CA GLN A 228 -7.45 -25.51 5.93
C GLN A 228 -8.95 -25.75 6.17
N VAL A 229 -9.30 -26.52 7.20
CA VAL A 229 -10.70 -26.89 7.48
C VAL A 229 -11.54 -25.66 7.84
N MET A 230 -10.99 -24.73 8.64
CA MET A 230 -11.66 -23.47 8.97
C MET A 230 -11.73 -22.52 7.78
N SER A 231 -10.76 -22.55 6.87
CA SER A 231 -10.84 -21.81 5.61
C SER A 231 -11.99 -22.30 4.73
N TRP A 232 -12.20 -23.61 4.61
CA TRP A 232 -13.37 -24.15 3.89
C TRP A 232 -14.69 -23.72 4.54
N TYR A 233 -14.82 -23.91 5.85
CA TYR A 233 -16.01 -23.52 6.59
C TYR A 233 -16.33 -22.03 6.45
N SER A 234 -15.33 -21.16 6.59
CA SER A 234 -15.52 -19.71 6.48
C SER A 234 -15.98 -19.29 5.09
N TRP A 235 -15.50 -19.98 4.05
CA TRP A 235 -15.92 -19.73 2.67
C TRP A 235 -17.32 -20.29 2.37
N ASP A 236 -17.69 -21.46 2.89
CA ASP A 236 -19.05 -21.99 2.79
C ASP A 236 -20.06 -21.05 3.49
N VAL A 237 -19.73 -20.54 4.68
CA VAL A 237 -20.56 -19.54 5.39
C VAL A 237 -20.69 -18.27 4.56
N MET A 238 -19.59 -17.80 3.97
CA MET A 238 -19.59 -16.62 3.11
C MET A 238 -20.45 -16.84 1.85
N GLY A 239 -20.37 -18.00 1.20
CA GLY A 239 -21.20 -18.40 0.08
C GLY A 239 -22.70 -18.36 0.42
N GLU A 240 -23.08 -19.00 1.52
CA GLU A 240 -24.47 -19.05 1.97
C GLU A 240 -25.04 -17.68 2.38
N VAL A 241 -24.23 -16.84 3.03
CA VAL A 241 -24.70 -15.54 3.54
C VAL A 241 -24.72 -14.46 2.45
N LEU A 242 -23.68 -14.40 1.60
CA LEU A 242 -23.53 -13.34 0.60
C LEU A 242 -24.12 -13.68 -0.76
N PHE A 243 -24.01 -14.95 -1.19
CA PHE A 243 -24.42 -15.38 -2.53
C PHE A 243 -25.63 -16.33 -2.53
N GLY A 244 -26.01 -16.85 -1.36
CA GLY A 244 -27.03 -17.90 -1.25
C GLY A 244 -26.60 -19.20 -1.95
N GLU A 245 -25.29 -19.47 -1.99
CA GLU A 245 -24.69 -20.59 -2.70
C GLU A 245 -23.88 -21.48 -1.74
N ASP A 246 -24.13 -22.79 -1.79
CA ASP A 246 -23.33 -23.79 -1.09
C ASP A 246 -22.09 -24.13 -1.93
N PHE A 247 -20.93 -23.57 -1.58
CA PHE A 247 -19.66 -23.92 -2.23
C PHE A 247 -19.19 -25.35 -1.90
N ASN A 248 -19.84 -26.01 -0.93
CA ASN A 248 -19.67 -27.41 -0.61
C ASN A 248 -18.23 -27.79 -0.25
N LEU A 249 -17.46 -26.86 0.32
CA LEU A 249 -16.02 -27.02 0.53
C LEU A 249 -15.74 -27.97 1.70
N THR A 250 -16.48 -27.88 2.82
CA THR A 250 -16.28 -28.80 3.95
C THR A 250 -16.69 -30.23 3.60
N LYS A 251 -17.64 -30.43 2.68
CA LYS A 251 -18.06 -31.77 2.26
C LYS A 251 -17.11 -32.38 1.22
N SER A 252 -16.78 -31.60 0.18
CA SER A 252 -15.94 -32.05 -0.94
C SER A 252 -14.45 -32.08 -0.61
N ARG A 253 -14.00 -31.25 0.34
CA ARG A 253 -12.58 -30.98 0.67
C ARG A 253 -11.77 -30.48 -0.52
N VAL A 254 -12.44 -29.88 -1.48
CA VAL A 254 -11.80 -29.26 -2.63
C VAL A 254 -11.74 -27.76 -2.37
N THR A 255 -10.52 -27.22 -2.30
CA THR A 255 -10.32 -25.79 -2.03
C THR A 255 -10.80 -24.94 -3.21
N HIS A 256 -11.69 -23.99 -2.93
CA HIS A 256 -12.19 -23.04 -3.92
C HIS A 256 -11.03 -22.23 -4.54
N PRO A 257 -10.99 -22.02 -5.89
CA PRO A 257 -9.92 -21.24 -6.53
C PRO A 257 -9.75 -19.82 -5.95
N GLY A 258 -10.84 -19.21 -5.47
CA GLY A 258 -10.83 -17.91 -4.80
C GLY A 258 -9.97 -17.88 -3.53
N ILE A 259 -9.91 -18.97 -2.76
CA ILE A 259 -9.04 -19.07 -1.58
C ILE A 259 -7.58 -18.95 -2.02
N LYS A 260 -7.18 -19.75 -3.02
CA LYS A 260 -5.81 -19.74 -3.56
C LYS A 260 -5.43 -18.36 -4.12
N HIS A 261 -6.37 -17.68 -4.77
CA HIS A 261 -6.15 -16.32 -5.27
C HIS A 261 -5.94 -15.33 -4.12
N ARG A 262 -6.80 -15.36 -3.09
CA ARG A 262 -6.68 -14.53 -1.89
C ARG A 262 -5.33 -14.75 -1.21
N ASP A 263 -4.91 -15.99 -1.00
CA ASP A 263 -3.69 -16.30 -0.25
C ASP A 263 -2.44 -15.80 -1.01
N ARG A 264 -2.42 -15.95 -2.33
CA ARG A 264 -1.36 -15.37 -3.18
C ARG A 264 -1.36 -13.84 -3.14
N ALA A 265 -2.53 -13.22 -3.16
CA ALA A 265 -2.65 -11.76 -3.07
C ALA A 265 -2.16 -11.24 -1.72
N LEU A 266 -2.53 -11.90 -0.60
CA LEU A 266 -2.09 -11.53 0.74
C LEU A 266 -0.58 -11.74 0.94
N ALA A 267 -0.01 -12.82 0.37
CA ALA A 267 1.43 -13.06 0.39
C ALA A 267 2.22 -11.94 -0.30
N LEU A 268 1.67 -11.34 -1.37
CA LEU A 268 2.25 -10.18 -2.03
C LEU A 268 2.02 -8.88 -1.25
N ALA A 269 0.81 -8.71 -0.69
CA ALA A 269 0.42 -7.51 0.03
C ALA A 269 1.16 -7.33 1.35
N GLY A 270 1.56 -8.42 2.02
CA GLY A 270 2.27 -8.35 3.31
C GLY A 270 3.55 -7.51 3.24
N PRO A 271 4.55 -7.88 2.41
CA PRO A 271 5.80 -7.13 2.28
C PRO A 271 5.63 -5.75 1.64
N LEU A 272 4.71 -5.61 0.67
CA LEU A 272 4.56 -4.39 -0.12
C LEU A 272 3.56 -3.38 0.47
N GLY A 273 2.81 -3.76 1.51
CA GLY A 273 1.75 -2.95 2.10
C GLY A 273 2.22 -1.56 2.52
N ASP A 274 3.39 -1.45 3.13
CA ASP A 274 3.97 -0.16 3.55
C ASP A 274 4.40 0.76 2.39
N ALA A 275 4.50 0.23 1.18
CA ALA A 275 4.87 0.97 -0.02
C ALA A 275 3.88 0.70 -1.15
N ILE A 276 2.60 1.03 -0.92
CA ILE A 276 1.49 0.80 -1.88
C ILE A 276 1.76 1.28 -3.30
N TRP A 277 2.55 2.34 -3.48
CA TRP A 277 2.89 2.86 -4.81
C TRP A 277 3.65 1.82 -5.63
N ILE A 278 4.43 0.92 -5.02
CA ILE A 278 5.10 -0.20 -5.71
C ILE A 278 4.07 -1.17 -6.26
N ALA A 279 3.08 -1.54 -5.45
CA ALA A 279 1.99 -2.39 -5.90
C ALA A 279 1.21 -1.71 -7.05
N LEU A 280 0.92 -0.42 -6.91
CA LEU A 280 0.22 0.38 -7.92
C LEU A 280 1.02 0.64 -9.21
N LEU A 281 2.33 0.41 -9.24
CA LEU A 281 3.11 0.44 -10.49
C LEU A 281 2.89 -0.81 -11.36
N GLY A 282 2.57 -1.95 -10.75
CA GLY A 282 2.29 -3.20 -11.47
C GLY A 282 0.83 -3.37 -11.92
N VAL A 283 -0.10 -2.70 -11.24
CA VAL A 283 -1.55 -2.74 -11.51
C VAL A 283 -2.06 -1.92 -12.72
N PRO A 284 -1.42 -0.86 -13.26
CA PRO A 284 -2.02 -0.02 -14.30
C PRO A 284 -2.29 -0.77 -15.61
N ALA A 285 -1.61 -1.89 -15.85
CA ALA A 285 -1.83 -2.73 -17.02
C ALA A 285 -3.16 -3.52 -16.99
N TYR A 286 -3.78 -3.71 -15.81
CA TYR A 286 -5.02 -4.48 -15.68
C TYR A 286 -6.29 -3.62 -15.67
N ALA A 287 -6.20 -2.36 -15.23
CA ALA A 287 -7.37 -1.48 -15.13
C ALA A 287 -7.89 -1.03 -16.52
N ALA A 288 -7.02 -0.88 -17.52
CA ALA A 288 -7.41 -0.52 -18.88
C ALA A 288 -8.08 -1.68 -19.65
N CYS A 289 -8.06 -2.90 -19.12
CA CYS A 289 -8.60 -4.10 -19.78
C CYS A 289 -9.97 -4.55 -19.20
N GLY A 290 -10.48 -3.86 -18.18
CA GLY A 290 -11.58 -4.36 -17.33
C GLY A 290 -12.92 -3.62 -17.43
N GLU A 291 -13.06 -2.59 -18.28
CA GLU A 291 -14.35 -1.88 -18.45
C GLU A 291 -15.32 -2.59 -19.42
N SER A 292 -14.97 -3.77 -19.93
CA SER A 292 -15.88 -4.62 -20.70
C SER A 292 -16.18 -5.92 -19.96
N GLN A 293 -17.10 -5.88 -19.00
CA GLN A 293 -17.96 -7.02 -18.62
C GLN A 293 -19.10 -6.56 -17.71
#